data_AF-A0A9P7F379-F1
#
_entry.id   AF-A0A9P7F379-F1
#
_cell.length_a   1.000
_cell.length_b   1.000
_cell.length_c   1.000
_cell.angle_alpha   90.00
_cell.angle_beta   90.00
_cell.angle_gamma   90.00
#
_symmetry.space_group_name_H-M   'P 1'
#
loop_
_entity.id
_entity.type
_entity.pdbx_description
1 polymer ?
#
loop_
_entity_poly.entity_id
_entity_poly.type
_entity_poly.pdbx_seq_one_letter_code
_entity_poly.pdbx_strand_id
1 'polypeptide(L)'
;MSLRRDDNPPPYHDRSSEADPLIGPRKPYRRYRSPYVYVALIVLFIIAIMAFNFSTSLSNDPLDPDVRDRIRKDWDIELRQHQKEVLERIDTQKRWRLEDNERINLREQWGTEVERHNREVEDRLKRDEELKSHMHEQWEREVEEHKKEVEELRRREEQDRIILREKWSREVEEHEREVEERRKHEEEERLRLNMFWTDLASHTCTTYATREYTARLVNVPSYYNRRVEACMATPVKIHGVEYMPKWCEDHGPNNVVGHWEVDQHEPDCASYWIRYKNLGCISPGSGQRRIEHYLEHLPSGADWKEFCATTPASFLGMHFMGSEFCFQNKGGTYGHWVFDDESCK
;
A
#
# COMPACT_ATOMS: atom_id res chain seq x y z
N MET A 1 0.35 -20.40 -7.48
CA MET A 1 -0.52 -19.33 -6.96
C MET A 1 0.19 -18.74 -5.76
N SER A 2 0.92 -17.65 -5.98
CA SER A 2 1.85 -17.03 -5.03
C SER A 2 1.24 -15.71 -4.61
N LEU A 3 0.81 -15.60 -3.35
CA LEU A 3 0.25 -14.37 -2.79
C LEU A 3 1.18 -13.84 -1.71
N ARG A 4 1.56 -12.58 -1.94
CA ARG A 4 2.53 -11.77 -1.21
C ARG A 4 2.09 -11.54 0.24
N ARG A 5 3.06 -11.61 1.15
CA ARG A 5 3.02 -10.97 2.46
C ARG A 5 3.18 -9.47 2.26
N ASP A 6 2.20 -8.70 2.74
CA ASP A 6 2.33 -7.27 2.97
C ASP A 6 2.83 -7.06 4.41
N ASP A 7 4.13 -6.80 4.55
CA ASP A 7 4.74 -6.33 5.79
C ASP A 7 4.77 -4.79 5.75
N ASN A 8 3.79 -4.14 6.40
CA ASN A 8 3.86 -2.71 6.72
C ASN A 8 4.14 -2.55 8.22
N PRO A 9 5.27 -1.95 8.63
CA PRO A 9 5.47 -1.55 10.01
C PRO A 9 4.79 -0.18 10.29
N PRO A 10 4.40 0.10 11.55
CA PRO A 10 3.75 1.36 11.91
C PRO A 10 4.76 2.52 11.96
N PRO A 11 4.30 3.78 11.77
CA PRO A 11 5.17 4.94 11.86
C PRO A 11 5.43 5.29 13.33
N TYR A 12 6.69 5.21 13.74
CA TYR A 12 7.19 5.82 14.97
C TYR A 12 7.15 7.34 14.83
N HIS A 13 6.35 8.03 15.65
CA HIS A 13 6.48 9.46 15.88
C HIS A 13 7.55 9.69 16.95
N ASP A 14 8.76 9.95 16.50
CA ASP A 14 9.84 10.49 17.31
C ASP A 14 9.76 12.03 17.22
N ARG A 15 9.25 12.69 18.27
CA ARG A 15 9.23 14.16 18.37
C ARG A 15 10.11 14.59 19.55
N SER A 16 11.36 14.74 19.17
CA SER A 16 12.47 15.37 19.88
C SER A 16 12.17 16.76 20.46
N SER A 17 12.61 16.93 21.71
CA SER A 17 13.38 18.06 22.24
C SER A 17 12.79 19.48 22.16
N GLU A 18 12.14 19.92 23.24
CA GLU A 18 12.16 21.32 23.67
C GLU A 18 13.45 21.56 24.47
N ALA A 19 14.42 22.23 23.85
CA ALA A 19 15.58 22.80 24.52
C ALA A 19 15.59 24.31 24.24
N ASP A 20 15.37 25.09 25.29
CA ASP A 20 15.56 26.54 25.33
C ASP A 20 17.01 26.93 25.03
N PRO A 21 17.28 27.97 24.21
CA PRO A 21 18.55 28.68 24.25
C PRO A 21 18.39 30.12 24.75
N LEU A 22 18.88 30.31 25.98
CA LEU A 22 19.89 31.29 26.41
C LEU A 22 19.83 32.72 25.86
N ILE A 23 19.43 33.58 26.79
CA ILE A 23 19.65 35.04 26.90
C ILE A 23 21.05 35.45 26.41
N GLY A 24 21.11 36.23 25.32
CA GLY A 24 22.33 36.91 24.86
C GLY A 24 22.63 38.20 25.63
N PRO A 25 23.91 38.54 25.87
CA PRO A 25 24.28 39.73 26.65
C PRO A 25 24.22 41.00 25.77
N ARG A 26 23.45 42.01 26.22
CA ARG A 26 23.45 43.36 25.64
C ARG A 26 24.70 44.13 26.11
N LYS A 27 25.51 44.56 25.15
CA LYS A 27 26.69 45.42 25.34
C LYS A 27 26.26 46.85 25.73
N PRO A 28 26.88 47.50 26.73
CA PRO A 28 26.61 48.90 27.06
C PRO A 28 27.30 49.85 26.07
N TYR A 29 26.56 50.87 25.64
CA TYR A 29 27.01 51.98 24.81
C TYR A 29 28.07 52.83 25.56
N ARG A 30 29.31 52.81 25.08
CA ARG A 30 30.44 53.58 25.63
C ARG A 30 30.38 55.00 25.06
N ARG A 31 29.85 55.95 25.83
CA ARG A 31 29.84 57.38 25.49
C ARG A 31 31.23 57.96 25.74
N TYR A 32 31.96 58.27 24.67
CA TYR A 32 33.28 58.90 24.70
C TYR A 32 33.13 60.34 25.23
N ARG A 33 33.27 60.53 26.55
CA ARG A 33 33.38 61.85 27.19
C ARG A 33 34.86 62.20 27.34
N SER A 34 35.22 63.36 26.81
CA SER A 34 36.56 63.96 26.76
C SER A 34 37.37 63.77 28.07
N PRO A 35 38.57 63.15 28.02
CA PRO A 35 39.39 62.91 29.21
C PRO A 35 39.94 64.19 29.86
N TYR A 36 39.90 65.33 29.15
CA TYR A 36 40.45 66.59 29.66
C TYR A 36 39.59 67.23 30.78
N VAL A 37 38.28 66.95 30.83
CA VAL A 37 37.41 67.44 31.92
C VAL A 37 37.67 66.69 33.23
N TYR A 38 37.88 65.37 33.16
CA TYR A 38 38.20 64.57 34.34
C TYR A 38 39.59 64.89 34.89
N VAL A 39 40.59 65.10 34.02
CA VAL A 39 41.93 65.49 34.48
C VAL A 39 41.90 66.87 35.15
N ALA A 40 41.16 67.85 34.61
CA ALA A 40 41.03 69.17 35.23
C ALA A 40 40.31 69.13 36.59
N LEU A 41 39.24 68.33 36.71
CA LEU A 41 38.54 68.15 37.99
C LEU A 41 39.38 67.40 39.02
N ILE A 42 40.15 66.39 38.61
CA ILE A 42 41.07 65.67 39.50
C ILE A 42 42.18 66.60 39.97
N VAL A 43 42.76 67.44 39.09
CA VAL A 43 43.80 68.40 39.48
C VAL A 43 43.24 69.47 40.43
N LEU A 44 42.04 70.00 40.18
CA LEU A 44 41.39 70.94 41.11
C LEU A 44 41.03 70.29 42.44
N PHE A 45 40.59 69.03 42.44
CA PHE A 45 40.30 68.28 43.65
C PHE A 45 41.57 67.97 44.44
N ILE A 46 42.67 67.64 43.77
CA ILE A 46 43.98 67.45 44.40
C ILE A 46 44.51 68.78 44.95
N ILE A 47 44.36 69.90 44.25
CA ILE A 47 44.75 71.23 44.75
C ILE A 47 43.89 71.62 45.95
N ALA A 48 42.58 71.37 45.92
CA ALA A 48 41.69 71.62 47.05
C ALA A 48 42.01 70.73 48.26
N ILE A 49 42.33 69.45 48.03
CA ILE A 49 42.79 68.54 49.08
C ILE A 49 44.14 68.99 49.64
N MET A 50 45.09 69.42 48.80
CA MET A 50 46.37 69.92 49.27
C MET A 50 46.21 71.24 50.05
N ALA A 51 45.34 72.15 49.62
CA ALA A 51 45.05 73.40 50.33
C ALA A 51 44.31 73.16 51.66
N PHE A 52 43.39 72.20 51.70
CA PHE A 52 42.66 71.82 52.91
C PHE A 52 43.59 71.13 53.92
N ASN A 53 44.43 70.20 53.47
CA ASN A 53 45.42 69.54 54.33
C ASN A 53 46.53 70.48 54.81
N PHE A 54 46.93 71.48 54.00
CA PHE A 54 47.92 72.49 54.43
C PHE A 54 47.34 73.42 55.52
N SER A 55 46.03 73.69 55.47
CA SER A 55 45.35 74.51 56.48
C SER A 55 45.11 73.77 57.80
N THR A 56 44.95 72.44 57.78
CA THR A 56 44.80 71.63 59.00
C THR A 56 46.14 71.23 59.63
N SER A 57 47.26 71.41 58.93
CA SER A 57 48.61 71.04 59.43
C SER A 57 49.37 72.16 60.16
N LEU A 58 48.86 73.40 60.18
CA LEU A 58 49.58 74.57 60.73
C LEU A 58 49.25 74.92 62.20
N SER A 59 48.52 74.07 62.93
CA SER A 59 48.10 74.37 64.31
C SER A 59 48.08 73.16 65.26
N ASN A 60 49.01 72.22 65.09
CA ASN A 60 49.28 71.22 66.12
C ASN A 60 50.74 71.37 66.55
N ASP A 61 51.02 72.29 67.45
CA ASP A 61 52.32 72.34 68.12
C ASP A 61 52.40 71.08 69.02
N PRO A 62 53.27 70.10 68.72
CA PRO A 62 53.36 68.85 69.47
C PRO A 62 53.87 69.04 70.91
N LEU A 63 54.20 70.27 71.29
CA LEU A 63 54.65 70.66 72.63
C LEU A 63 53.54 71.30 73.48
N ASP A 64 52.33 71.53 72.94
CA ASP A 64 51.16 71.98 73.70
C ASP A 64 50.63 70.81 74.58
N PRO A 65 50.64 70.94 75.92
CA PRO A 65 50.15 69.91 76.84
C PRO A 65 48.70 69.48 76.55
N ASP A 66 47.83 70.39 76.13
CA ASP A 66 46.41 70.11 75.88
C ASP A 66 46.20 69.32 74.58
N VAL A 67 47.04 69.54 73.58
CA VAL A 67 47.06 68.76 72.34
C VAL A 67 47.60 67.36 72.62
N ARG A 68 48.61 67.23 73.47
CA ARG A 68 49.20 65.93 73.85
C ARG A 68 48.23 65.07 74.67
N ASP A 69 47.47 65.66 75.58
CA ASP A 69 46.46 64.92 76.35
C ASP A 69 45.24 64.55 75.51
N ARG A 70 44.87 65.36 74.51
CA ARG A 70 43.87 64.99 73.51
C ARG A 70 44.33 63.80 72.66
N ILE A 71 45.57 63.84 72.16
CA ILE A 71 46.18 62.71 71.43
C ILE A 71 46.19 61.45 72.31
N ARG A 72 46.62 61.54 73.57
CA ARG A 72 46.61 60.37 74.48
C ARG A 72 45.21 59.80 74.67
N LYS A 73 44.20 60.66 74.83
CA LYS A 73 42.81 60.24 74.98
C LYS A 73 42.26 59.59 73.72
N ASP A 74 42.60 60.11 72.54
CA ASP A 74 42.22 59.52 71.26
C ASP A 74 42.92 58.19 71.03
N TRP A 75 44.21 58.07 71.39
CA TRP A 75 44.96 56.81 71.37
C TRP A 75 44.38 55.77 72.34
N ASP A 76 43.93 56.16 73.54
CA ASP A 76 43.27 55.24 74.49
C ASP A 76 41.89 54.77 74.01
N ILE A 77 41.20 55.59 73.21
CA ILE A 77 39.94 55.22 72.56
C ILE A 77 40.22 54.25 71.40
N GLU A 78 41.19 54.58 70.56
CA GLU A 78 41.61 53.77 69.42
C GLU A 78 42.18 52.42 69.86
N LEU A 79 42.98 52.39 70.92
CA LEU A 79 43.51 51.16 71.50
C LEU A 79 42.39 50.24 72.01
N ARG A 80 41.35 50.80 72.65
CA ARG A 80 40.18 50.04 73.11
C ARG A 80 39.32 49.54 71.94
N GLN A 81 39.14 50.35 70.90
CA GLN A 81 38.45 49.93 69.68
C GLN A 81 39.22 48.83 68.97
N HIS A 82 40.54 48.97 68.83
CA HIS A 82 41.41 47.96 68.25
C HIS A 82 41.39 46.65 69.03
N GLN A 83 41.45 46.70 70.37
CA GLN A 83 41.30 45.51 71.21
C GLN A 83 39.95 44.82 71.01
N LYS A 84 38.86 45.58 70.88
CA LYS A 84 37.53 45.03 70.58
C LYS A 84 37.48 44.38 69.19
N GLU A 85 38.02 45.03 68.17
CA GLU A 85 38.09 44.48 66.81
C GLU A 85 38.95 43.21 66.74
N VAL A 86 40.07 43.17 67.46
CA VAL A 86 40.91 41.97 67.55
C VAL A 86 40.13 40.81 68.19
N LEU A 87 39.38 41.07 69.27
CA LEU A 87 38.53 40.06 69.89
C LEU A 87 37.40 39.59 68.95
N GLU A 88 36.74 40.49 68.24
CA GLU A 88 35.71 40.14 67.25
C GLU A 88 36.28 39.33 66.08
N ARG A 89 37.50 39.66 65.60
CA ARG A 89 38.20 38.87 64.58
C ARG A 89 38.55 37.48 65.08
N ILE A 90 38.99 37.34 66.34
CA ILE A 90 39.29 36.03 66.95
C ILE A 90 38.01 35.19 67.08
N ASP A 91 36.90 35.77 67.55
CA ASP A 91 35.61 35.06 67.65
C ASP A 91 35.10 34.62 66.28
N THR A 92 35.15 35.54 65.31
CA THR A 92 34.80 35.25 63.92
C THR A 92 35.68 34.09 63.41
N GLN A 93 37.00 34.19 63.55
CA GLN A 93 37.88 33.12 63.08
C GLN A 93 37.59 31.76 63.74
N LYS A 94 37.22 31.72 65.02
CA LYS A 94 36.79 30.49 65.70
C LYS A 94 35.49 29.94 65.10
N ARG A 95 34.50 30.78 64.85
CA ARG A 95 33.23 30.39 64.22
C ARG A 95 33.46 29.81 62.83
N TRP A 96 34.26 30.47 62.01
CA TRP A 96 34.61 30.00 60.67
C TRP A 96 35.33 28.64 60.72
N ARG A 97 36.22 28.39 61.68
CA ARG A 97 36.85 27.06 61.85
C ARG A 97 35.85 25.98 62.24
N LEU A 98 34.86 26.30 63.09
CA LEU A 98 33.82 25.34 63.45
C LEU A 98 32.94 25.00 62.26
N GLU A 99 32.49 26.01 61.51
CA GLU A 99 31.72 25.83 60.27
C GLU A 99 32.51 25.07 59.21
N ASP A 100 33.82 25.31 59.09
CA ASP A 100 34.67 24.60 58.13
C ASP A 100 34.85 23.14 58.52
N ASN A 101 35.10 22.85 59.80
CA ASN A 101 35.15 21.48 60.31
C ASN A 101 33.82 20.74 60.13
N GLU A 102 32.68 21.42 60.34
CA GLU A 102 31.35 20.85 60.11
C GLU A 102 31.13 20.54 58.62
N ARG A 103 31.54 21.44 57.72
CA ARG A 103 31.50 21.21 56.27
C ARG A 103 32.39 20.05 55.84
N ILE A 104 33.57 19.90 56.44
CA ILE A 104 34.47 18.77 56.18
C ILE A 104 33.80 17.46 56.61
N ASN A 105 33.26 17.40 57.82
CA ASN A 105 32.56 16.22 58.33
C ASN A 105 31.35 15.85 57.46
N LEU A 106 30.54 16.83 57.07
CA LEU A 106 29.40 16.59 56.16
C LEU A 106 29.84 16.07 54.79
N ARG A 107 30.97 16.54 54.25
CA ARG A 107 31.53 16.02 52.99
C ARG A 107 32.02 14.59 53.13
N GLU A 108 32.63 14.24 54.25
CA GLU A 108 33.07 12.87 54.54
C GLU A 108 31.87 11.94 54.67
N GLN A 109 30.85 12.33 55.43
CA GLN A 109 29.60 11.56 55.54
C GLN A 109 28.94 11.37 54.18
N TRP A 110 28.78 12.45 53.40
CA TRP A 110 28.22 12.38 52.06
C TRP A 110 29.05 11.48 51.13
N GLY A 111 30.38 11.56 51.19
CA GLY A 111 31.28 10.69 50.44
C GLY A 111 31.03 9.21 50.74
N THR A 112 30.93 8.85 52.01
CA THR A 112 30.64 7.46 52.41
C THR A 112 29.24 7.00 51.99
N GLU A 113 28.24 7.88 52.04
CA GLU A 113 26.88 7.58 51.59
C GLU A 113 26.81 7.35 50.09
N VAL A 114 27.49 8.19 49.30
CA VAL A 114 27.60 8.05 47.85
C VAL A 114 28.31 6.74 47.48
N GLU A 115 29.41 6.39 48.16
CA GLU A 115 30.10 5.12 47.93
C GLU A 115 29.24 3.90 48.26
N ARG A 116 28.43 3.97 49.32
CA ARG A 116 27.48 2.91 49.65
C ARG A 116 26.39 2.80 48.59
N HIS A 117 25.81 3.93 48.19
CA HIS A 117 24.76 3.97 47.16
C HIS A 117 25.27 3.43 45.81
N ASN A 118 26.48 3.81 45.41
CA ASN A 118 27.09 3.31 44.17
C ASN A 118 27.27 1.80 44.21
N ARG A 119 27.75 1.23 45.33
CA ARG A 119 27.84 -0.22 45.51
C ARG A 119 26.48 -0.91 45.42
N GLU A 120 25.45 -0.36 46.06
CA GLU A 120 24.08 -0.90 45.97
C GLU A 120 23.49 -0.83 44.56
N VAL A 121 23.83 0.21 43.79
CA VAL A 121 23.44 0.33 42.38
C VAL A 121 24.17 -0.72 41.53
N GLU A 122 25.49 -0.87 41.69
CA GLU A 122 26.28 -1.89 40.99
C GLU A 122 25.78 -3.31 41.28
N ASP A 123 25.50 -3.63 42.53
CA ASP A 123 24.98 -4.95 42.91
C ASP A 123 23.57 -5.22 42.35
N ARG A 124 22.73 -4.18 42.26
CA ARG A 124 21.43 -4.30 41.58
C ARG A 124 21.58 -4.56 40.09
N LEU A 125 22.47 -3.82 39.42
CA LEU A 125 22.74 -4.01 37.99
C LEU A 125 23.26 -5.42 37.70
N LYS A 126 24.16 -5.95 38.53
CA LYS A 126 24.67 -7.33 38.39
C LYS A 126 23.55 -8.36 38.54
N ARG A 127 22.70 -8.24 39.56
CA ARG A 127 21.55 -9.15 39.75
C ARG A 127 20.58 -9.08 38.59
N ASP A 128 20.31 -7.89 38.07
CA ASP A 128 19.42 -7.71 36.93
C ASP A 128 20.02 -8.31 35.64
N GLU A 129 21.34 -8.20 35.46
CA GLU A 129 22.06 -8.80 34.33
C GLU A 129 22.07 -10.33 34.42
N GLU A 130 22.34 -10.91 35.59
CA GLU A 130 22.25 -12.34 35.85
C GLU A 130 20.83 -12.87 35.61
N LEU A 131 19.80 -12.16 36.11
CA LEU A 131 18.41 -12.53 35.90
C LEU A 131 18.03 -12.47 34.41
N LYS A 132 18.47 -11.44 33.69
CA LYS A 132 18.25 -11.33 32.25
C LYS A 132 18.96 -12.45 31.49
N SER A 133 20.19 -12.80 31.85
CA SER A 133 20.93 -13.90 31.23
C SER A 133 20.19 -15.22 31.44
N HIS A 134 19.77 -15.51 32.67
CA HIS A 134 19.01 -16.73 32.98
C HIS A 134 17.67 -16.79 32.23
N MET A 135 16.95 -15.67 32.16
CA MET A 135 15.70 -15.58 31.41
C MET A 135 15.94 -15.79 29.90
N HIS A 136 17.04 -15.26 29.37
CA HIS A 136 17.40 -15.45 27.96
C HIS A 136 17.71 -16.91 27.66
N GLU A 137 18.52 -17.57 28.50
CA GLU A 137 18.81 -19.01 28.35
C GLU A 137 17.54 -19.87 28.44
N GLN A 138 16.61 -19.54 29.33
CA GLN A 138 15.34 -20.24 29.41
C GLN A 138 14.50 -20.03 28.15
N TRP A 139 14.40 -18.80 27.67
CA TRP A 139 13.68 -18.46 26.46
C TRP A 139 14.28 -19.15 25.23
N GLU A 140 15.60 -19.22 25.11
CA GLU A 140 16.27 -19.95 24.02
C GLU A 140 15.93 -21.45 24.03
N ARG A 141 15.85 -22.08 25.21
CA ARG A 141 15.43 -23.47 25.35
C ARG A 141 13.98 -23.68 24.89
N GLU A 142 13.07 -22.82 25.33
CA GLU A 142 11.65 -22.85 24.95
C GLU A 142 11.47 -22.64 23.45
N VAL A 143 12.22 -21.71 22.84
CA VAL A 143 12.19 -21.46 21.39
C VAL A 143 12.69 -22.66 20.61
N GLU A 144 13.78 -23.31 21.05
CA GLU A 144 14.33 -24.48 20.36
C GLU A 144 13.41 -25.71 20.50
N GLU A 145 12.75 -25.88 21.64
CA GLU A 145 11.72 -26.92 21.82
C GLU A 145 10.51 -26.67 20.91
N HIS A 146 9.96 -25.45 20.94
CA HIS A 146 8.83 -25.07 20.09
C HIS A 146 9.16 -25.23 18.60
N LYS A 147 10.38 -24.88 18.19
CA LYS A 147 10.86 -25.06 16.81
C LYS A 147 10.85 -26.53 16.40
N LYS A 148 11.25 -27.45 17.29
CA LYS A 148 11.21 -28.90 17.02
C LYS A 148 9.77 -29.40 16.89
N GLU A 149 8.87 -28.96 17.77
CA GLU A 149 7.45 -29.32 17.71
C GLU A 149 6.80 -28.85 16.40
N VAL A 150 7.07 -27.60 15.99
CA VAL A 150 6.56 -27.05 14.73
C VAL A 150 7.10 -27.82 13.53
N GLU A 151 8.38 -28.20 13.53
CA GLU A 151 8.96 -28.98 12.44
C GLU A 151 8.39 -30.41 12.38
N GLU A 152 8.15 -31.04 13.53
CA GLU A 152 7.49 -32.35 13.58
C GLU A 152 6.05 -32.28 13.06
N LEU A 153 5.28 -31.27 13.46
CA LEU A 153 3.93 -31.04 12.96
C LEU A 153 3.93 -30.86 11.45
N ARG A 154 4.84 -30.02 10.93
CA ARG A 154 4.99 -29.80 9.49
C ARG A 154 5.30 -31.09 8.74
N ARG A 155 6.13 -31.97 9.30
CA ARG A 155 6.43 -33.29 8.70
C ARG A 155 5.20 -34.18 8.65
N ARG A 156 4.38 -34.20 9.72
CA ARG A 156 3.12 -34.96 9.76
C ARG A 156 2.12 -34.45 8.72
N GLU A 157 1.92 -33.14 8.66
CA GLU A 157 1.04 -32.52 7.66
C GLU A 157 1.51 -32.77 6.23
N GLU A 158 2.81 -32.75 5.98
CA GLU A 158 3.38 -33.06 4.67
C GLU A 158 3.16 -34.52 4.29
N GLN A 159 3.34 -35.45 5.23
CA GLN A 159 3.06 -36.86 5.02
C GLN A 159 1.57 -37.11 4.74
N ASP A 160 0.67 -36.50 5.51
CA ASP A 160 -0.77 -36.59 5.29
C ASP A 160 -1.18 -36.03 3.93
N ARG A 161 -0.57 -34.91 3.51
CA ARG A 161 -0.80 -34.32 2.19
C ARG A 161 -0.36 -35.23 1.05
N ILE A 162 0.77 -35.93 1.21
CA ILE A 162 1.25 -36.91 0.24
C ILE A 162 0.27 -38.09 0.16
N ILE A 163 -0.12 -38.66 1.30
CA ILE A 163 -1.09 -39.76 1.37
C ILE A 163 -2.42 -39.37 0.73
N LEU A 164 -2.93 -38.17 1.02
CA LEU A 164 -4.17 -37.67 0.45
C LEU A 164 -4.06 -37.48 -1.07
N ARG A 165 -2.93 -36.98 -1.56
CA ARG A 165 -2.68 -36.83 -2.99
C ARG A 165 -2.62 -38.19 -3.70
N GLU A 166 -1.98 -39.20 -3.11
CA GLU A 166 -1.94 -40.56 -3.66
C GLU A 166 -3.32 -41.22 -3.66
N LYS A 167 -4.14 -40.97 -2.63
CA LYS A 167 -5.53 -41.43 -2.59
C LYS A 167 -6.35 -40.79 -3.71
N TRP A 168 -6.30 -39.45 -3.83
CA TRP A 168 -7.01 -38.72 -4.88
C TRP A 168 -6.56 -39.13 -6.28
N SER A 169 -5.25 -39.33 -6.49
CA SER A 169 -4.71 -39.77 -7.78
C SER A 169 -5.29 -41.13 -8.19
N ARG A 170 -5.47 -42.06 -7.24
CA ARG A 170 -6.09 -43.36 -7.51
C ARG A 170 -7.58 -43.24 -7.81
N GLU A 171 -8.30 -42.41 -7.07
CA GLU A 171 -9.74 -42.15 -7.31
C GLU A 171 -9.97 -41.51 -8.68
N VAL A 172 -9.11 -40.57 -9.09
CA VAL A 172 -9.17 -39.96 -10.44
C VAL A 172 -8.88 -40.99 -11.53
N GLU A 173 -7.84 -41.81 -11.38
CA GLU A 173 -7.50 -42.84 -12.37
C GLU A 173 -8.59 -43.92 -12.48
N GLU A 174 -9.23 -44.29 -11.37
CA GLU A 174 -10.39 -45.19 -11.37
C GLU A 174 -11.59 -44.55 -12.06
N HIS A 175 -11.91 -43.30 -11.73
CA HIS A 175 -12.99 -42.57 -12.38
C HIS A 175 -12.78 -42.39 -13.89
N GLU A 176 -11.55 -42.04 -14.31
CA GLU A 176 -11.21 -41.92 -15.74
C GLU A 176 -11.37 -43.26 -16.47
N ARG A 177 -10.98 -44.37 -15.86
CA ARG A 177 -11.20 -45.71 -16.42
C ARG A 177 -12.68 -46.03 -16.54
N GLU A 178 -13.48 -45.78 -15.51
CA GLU A 178 -14.93 -45.99 -15.55
C GLU A 178 -15.62 -45.13 -16.61
N VAL A 179 -15.20 -43.88 -16.76
CA VAL A 179 -15.73 -42.96 -17.79
C VAL A 179 -15.36 -43.45 -19.18
N GLU A 180 -14.13 -43.89 -19.41
CA GLU A 180 -13.69 -44.41 -20.71
C GLU A 180 -14.36 -45.74 -21.06
N GLU A 181 -14.52 -46.66 -20.09
CA GLU A 181 -15.27 -47.90 -20.29
C GLU A 181 -16.74 -47.62 -20.61
N ARG A 182 -17.37 -46.68 -19.91
CA ARG A 182 -18.74 -46.22 -20.21
C ARG A 182 -18.83 -45.66 -21.62
N ARG A 183 -17.89 -44.80 -22.01
CA ARG A 183 -17.84 -44.18 -23.34
C ARG A 183 -17.69 -45.24 -24.44
N LYS A 184 -16.81 -46.22 -24.25
CA LYS A 184 -16.64 -47.35 -25.17
C LYS A 184 -17.90 -48.18 -25.29
N HIS A 185 -18.53 -48.54 -24.17
CA HIS A 185 -19.78 -49.30 -24.20
C HIS A 185 -20.89 -48.51 -24.91
N GLU A 186 -21.01 -47.21 -24.66
CA GLU A 186 -21.97 -46.34 -25.34
C GLU A 186 -21.71 -46.27 -26.85
N GLU A 187 -20.45 -46.15 -27.26
CA GLU A 187 -20.05 -46.15 -28.68
C GLU A 187 -20.35 -47.49 -29.35
N GLU A 188 -20.01 -48.61 -28.71
CA GLU A 188 -20.33 -49.97 -29.19
C GLU A 188 -21.84 -50.21 -29.31
N GLU A 189 -22.63 -49.78 -28.33
CA GLU A 189 -24.10 -49.85 -28.41
C GLU A 189 -24.64 -49.01 -29.57
N ARG A 190 -24.11 -47.81 -29.79
CA ARG A 190 -24.52 -46.94 -30.89
C ARG A 190 -24.19 -47.54 -32.25
N LEU A 191 -22.99 -48.08 -32.42
CA LEU A 191 -22.58 -48.78 -33.63
C LEU A 191 -23.47 -50.00 -33.87
N ARG A 192 -23.80 -50.76 -32.82
CA ARG A 192 -24.69 -51.92 -32.90
C ARG A 192 -26.12 -51.54 -33.29
N LEU A 193 -26.63 -50.42 -32.81
CA LEU A 193 -27.98 -49.94 -33.10
C LEU A 193 -28.10 -49.30 -34.49
N ASN A 194 -26.97 -49.05 -35.17
CA ASN A 194 -26.93 -48.49 -36.52
C ASN A 194 -27.83 -47.24 -36.63
N MET A 195 -27.65 -46.32 -35.67
CA MET A 195 -28.37 -45.04 -35.65
C MET A 195 -27.81 -44.14 -36.74
N PHE A 196 -28.68 -43.58 -37.57
CA PHE A 196 -28.29 -42.66 -38.63
C PHE A 196 -29.34 -41.56 -38.82
N TRP A 197 -28.93 -40.48 -39.47
CA TRP A 197 -29.80 -39.36 -39.80
C TRP A 197 -30.61 -39.63 -41.07
N THR A 198 -31.91 -39.37 -41.01
CA THR A 198 -32.80 -39.34 -42.17
C THR A 198 -33.46 -37.97 -42.29
N ASP A 199 -34.07 -37.71 -43.44
CA ASP A 199 -34.92 -36.53 -43.66
C ASP A 199 -34.16 -35.22 -43.40
N LEU A 200 -32.90 -35.15 -43.86
CA LEU A 200 -32.09 -33.93 -43.77
C LEU A 200 -32.79 -32.80 -44.53
N ALA A 201 -33.38 -31.88 -43.78
CA ALA A 201 -34.13 -30.73 -44.26
C ALA A 201 -33.33 -29.45 -43.99
N SER A 202 -33.17 -28.65 -45.03
CA SER A 202 -32.61 -27.31 -44.97
C SER A 202 -33.72 -26.30 -44.69
N HIS A 203 -33.51 -25.40 -43.73
CA HIS A 203 -34.45 -24.34 -43.41
C HIS A 203 -34.05 -22.99 -44.00
N THR A 204 -34.79 -21.95 -43.64
CA THR A 204 -34.44 -20.56 -43.96
C THR A 204 -33.09 -20.20 -43.36
N CYS A 205 -32.35 -19.32 -44.05
CA CYS A 205 -31.10 -18.79 -43.53
C CYS A 205 -31.36 -17.99 -42.24
N THR A 206 -30.55 -18.24 -41.21
CA THR A 206 -30.70 -17.61 -39.90
C THR A 206 -29.88 -16.33 -39.79
N THR A 207 -28.65 -16.36 -40.28
CA THR A 207 -27.71 -15.23 -40.29
C THR A 207 -26.84 -15.23 -41.55
N TYR A 208 -25.89 -14.29 -41.67
CA TYR A 208 -24.96 -14.25 -42.81
C TYR A 208 -24.24 -15.59 -43.00
N ALA A 209 -24.32 -16.11 -44.22
CA ALA A 209 -23.73 -17.37 -44.65
C ALA A 209 -24.10 -18.57 -43.76
N THR A 210 -25.15 -18.46 -42.94
CA THR A 210 -25.55 -19.49 -41.98
C THR A 210 -26.95 -19.99 -42.25
N ARG A 211 -27.11 -21.30 -42.33
CA ARG A 211 -28.38 -21.99 -42.54
C ARG A 211 -28.65 -22.99 -41.44
N GLU A 212 -29.90 -23.03 -40.98
CA GLU A 212 -30.35 -24.08 -40.08
C GLU A 212 -30.67 -25.35 -40.86
N TYR A 213 -30.22 -26.49 -40.35
CA TYR A 213 -30.56 -27.82 -40.83
C TYR A 213 -31.22 -28.60 -39.71
N THR A 214 -32.17 -29.46 -40.07
CA THR A 214 -32.71 -30.46 -39.16
C THR A 214 -32.74 -31.82 -39.81
N ALA A 215 -32.65 -32.86 -38.99
CA ALA A 215 -32.72 -34.24 -39.45
C ALA A 215 -33.23 -35.08 -38.29
N ARG A 216 -33.91 -36.17 -38.62
CA ARG A 216 -34.45 -37.09 -37.63
C ARG A 216 -33.49 -38.25 -37.44
N LEU A 217 -33.19 -38.59 -36.19
CA LEU A 217 -32.39 -39.76 -35.85
C LEU A 217 -33.27 -41.00 -35.86
N VAL A 218 -32.96 -41.97 -36.71
CA VAL A 218 -33.68 -43.25 -36.80
C VAL A 218 -32.93 -44.38 -36.13
N ASN A 219 -33.64 -45.51 -35.93
CA ASN A 219 -33.17 -46.70 -35.22
C ASN A 219 -32.82 -46.47 -33.74
N VAL A 220 -33.35 -45.41 -33.13
CA VAL A 220 -33.27 -45.19 -31.68
C VAL A 220 -34.35 -46.04 -31.01
N PRO A 221 -34.02 -47.10 -30.25
CA PRO A 221 -35.03 -47.94 -29.63
C PRO A 221 -35.89 -47.16 -28.64
N SER A 222 -37.19 -47.47 -28.57
CA SER A 222 -38.11 -46.77 -27.67
C SER A 222 -37.77 -46.91 -26.18
N TYR A 223 -37.04 -47.96 -25.80
CA TYR A 223 -36.58 -48.22 -24.43
C TYR A 223 -35.20 -47.61 -24.13
N TYR A 224 -34.54 -47.02 -25.13
CA TYR A 224 -33.25 -46.37 -24.94
C TYR A 224 -33.49 -45.05 -24.20
N ASN A 225 -32.90 -44.88 -23.02
CA ASN A 225 -33.10 -43.71 -22.18
C ASN A 225 -32.16 -42.54 -22.52
N ARG A 226 -31.06 -42.79 -23.24
CA ARG A 226 -30.02 -41.80 -23.60
C ARG A 226 -30.21 -41.20 -25.01
N ARG A 227 -31.46 -40.93 -25.40
CA ARG A 227 -31.81 -40.57 -26.78
C ARG A 227 -31.21 -39.24 -27.24
N VAL A 228 -31.21 -38.26 -26.34
CA VAL A 228 -30.65 -36.93 -26.60
C VAL A 228 -29.12 -37.01 -26.68
N GLU A 229 -28.48 -37.80 -25.83
CA GLU A 229 -27.05 -38.03 -25.84
C GLU A 229 -26.59 -38.74 -27.12
N ALA A 230 -27.33 -39.76 -27.56
CA ALA A 230 -27.08 -40.40 -28.86
C ALA A 230 -27.23 -39.41 -30.02
N CYS A 231 -28.23 -38.52 -29.96
CA CYS A 231 -28.41 -37.45 -30.93
C CYS A 231 -27.19 -36.51 -30.98
N MET A 232 -26.80 -35.91 -29.86
CA MET A 232 -25.68 -34.97 -29.76
C MET A 232 -24.33 -35.57 -30.19
N ALA A 233 -24.17 -36.88 -30.04
CA ALA A 233 -22.93 -37.57 -30.38
C ALA A 233 -22.91 -38.17 -31.81
N THR A 234 -23.99 -38.04 -32.60
CA THR A 234 -24.06 -38.57 -33.97
C THR A 234 -23.79 -37.47 -35.00
N PRO A 235 -22.65 -37.49 -35.71
CA PRO A 235 -22.37 -36.48 -36.73
C PRO A 235 -23.26 -36.66 -37.96
N VAL A 236 -23.57 -35.56 -38.64
CA VAL A 236 -24.21 -35.55 -39.97
C VAL A 236 -23.23 -34.99 -41.00
N LYS A 237 -23.33 -35.45 -42.25
CA LYS A 237 -22.58 -34.85 -43.37
C LYS A 237 -23.44 -33.84 -44.09
N ILE A 238 -23.09 -32.56 -43.97
CA ILE A 238 -23.71 -31.45 -44.72
C ILE A 238 -22.63 -30.87 -45.63
N HIS A 239 -22.89 -30.83 -46.93
CA HIS A 239 -21.92 -30.40 -47.96
C HIS A 239 -20.56 -31.12 -47.91
N GLY A 240 -20.55 -32.39 -47.49
CA GLY A 240 -19.34 -33.21 -47.39
C GLY A 240 -18.49 -32.99 -46.13
N VAL A 241 -18.88 -32.09 -45.23
CA VAL A 241 -18.24 -31.84 -43.92
C VAL A 241 -19.09 -32.46 -42.81
N GLU A 242 -18.44 -33.04 -41.80
CA GLU A 242 -19.11 -33.63 -40.65
C GLU A 242 -19.41 -32.56 -39.58
N TYR A 243 -20.67 -32.48 -39.16
CA TYR A 243 -21.13 -31.56 -38.12
C TYR A 243 -21.80 -32.33 -36.99
N MET A 244 -21.51 -31.94 -35.75
CA MET A 244 -22.27 -32.37 -34.57
C MET A 244 -23.50 -31.47 -34.39
N PRO A 245 -24.66 -32.00 -33.97
CA PRO A 245 -25.82 -31.18 -33.68
C PRO A 245 -25.50 -30.13 -32.63
N LYS A 246 -26.04 -28.93 -32.79
CA LYS A 246 -25.95 -27.86 -31.80
C LYS A 246 -26.92 -28.12 -30.64
N TRP A 247 -28.10 -28.66 -30.94
CA TRP A 247 -29.04 -29.17 -29.95
C TRP A 247 -29.92 -30.28 -30.52
N CYS A 248 -30.67 -30.95 -29.65
CA CYS A 248 -31.50 -32.10 -29.95
C CYS A 248 -32.85 -32.02 -29.24
N GLU A 249 -33.93 -32.34 -29.93
CA GLU A 249 -35.30 -32.36 -29.40
C GLU A 249 -35.83 -33.80 -29.36
N ASP A 250 -36.32 -34.24 -28.20
CA ASP A 250 -36.95 -35.55 -28.02
C ASP A 250 -38.47 -35.42 -28.09
N HIS A 251 -39.05 -35.80 -29.22
CA HIS A 251 -40.48 -35.78 -29.50
C HIS A 251 -41.16 -37.13 -29.23
N GLY A 252 -40.51 -38.01 -28.45
CA GLY A 252 -41.06 -39.31 -28.07
C GLY A 252 -40.46 -40.50 -28.83
N PRO A 253 -41.12 -41.68 -28.78
CA PRO A 253 -40.56 -42.91 -29.33
C PRO A 253 -40.19 -42.77 -30.80
N ASN A 254 -38.93 -43.06 -31.15
CA ASN A 254 -38.37 -43.00 -32.51
C ASN A 254 -38.43 -41.61 -33.18
N ASN A 255 -38.55 -40.53 -32.42
CA ASN A 255 -38.61 -39.17 -32.97
C ASN A 255 -37.68 -38.23 -32.20
N VAL A 256 -36.39 -38.32 -32.49
CA VAL A 256 -35.39 -37.38 -31.99
C VAL A 256 -34.91 -36.55 -33.17
N VAL A 257 -34.97 -35.23 -33.05
CA VAL A 257 -34.60 -34.30 -34.12
C VAL A 257 -33.34 -33.57 -33.71
N GLY A 258 -32.30 -33.66 -34.54
CA GLY A 258 -31.08 -32.85 -34.39
C GLY A 258 -31.22 -31.53 -35.13
N HIS A 259 -30.57 -30.50 -34.61
CA HIS A 259 -30.51 -29.18 -35.23
C HIS A 259 -29.05 -28.76 -35.41
N TRP A 260 -28.73 -28.19 -36.57
CA TRP A 260 -27.41 -27.68 -36.90
C TRP A 260 -27.51 -26.27 -37.44
N GLU A 261 -26.53 -25.44 -37.12
CA GLU A 261 -26.30 -24.16 -37.79
C GLU A 261 -25.00 -24.31 -38.59
N VAL A 262 -25.12 -24.28 -39.91
CA VAL A 262 -23.98 -24.47 -40.82
C VAL A 262 -23.65 -23.13 -41.45
N ASP A 263 -22.43 -22.64 -41.21
CA ASP A 263 -21.93 -21.33 -41.64
C ASP A 263 -20.97 -21.42 -42.85
N GLN A 264 -20.77 -22.62 -43.40
CA GLN A 264 -19.87 -22.86 -44.53
C GLN A 264 -20.63 -23.40 -45.74
N HIS A 265 -20.20 -22.97 -46.93
CA HIS A 265 -20.75 -23.42 -48.21
C HIS A 265 -22.26 -23.13 -48.38
N GLU A 266 -22.76 -22.05 -47.77
CA GLU A 266 -24.13 -21.54 -47.92
C GLU A 266 -24.17 -20.24 -48.74
N PRO A 267 -23.87 -20.27 -50.05
CA PRO A 267 -23.84 -19.05 -50.87
C PRO A 267 -25.20 -18.34 -50.94
N ASP A 268 -26.30 -19.08 -50.87
CA ASP A 268 -27.66 -18.52 -50.88
C ASP A 268 -27.99 -17.71 -49.61
N CYS A 269 -27.23 -17.91 -48.52
CA CYS A 269 -27.37 -17.18 -47.27
C CYS A 269 -26.36 -16.02 -47.17
N ALA A 270 -25.55 -15.80 -48.20
CA ALA A 270 -24.55 -14.73 -48.22
C ALA A 270 -25.16 -13.42 -48.72
N SER A 271 -25.74 -12.64 -47.81
CA SER A 271 -26.14 -11.26 -48.13
C SER A 271 -24.91 -10.34 -48.19
N TYR A 272 -25.02 -9.18 -48.85
CA TYR A 272 -23.87 -8.28 -49.02
C TYR A 272 -24.28 -6.82 -49.08
N TRP A 273 -23.34 -5.95 -48.68
CA TRP A 273 -23.55 -4.51 -48.64
C TRP A 273 -23.24 -3.84 -49.99
N ILE A 274 -24.18 -3.05 -50.50
CA ILE A 274 -24.03 -2.25 -51.72
C ILE A 274 -24.41 -0.79 -51.49
N ARG A 275 -24.29 0.04 -52.54
CA ARG A 275 -24.73 1.45 -52.56
C ARG A 275 -24.11 2.27 -51.42
N TYR A 276 -22.78 2.25 -51.33
CA TYR A 276 -22.02 3.12 -50.43
C TYR A 276 -22.51 4.57 -50.54
N LYS A 277 -22.90 5.14 -49.41
CA LYS A 277 -23.32 6.53 -49.30
C LYS A 277 -22.66 7.16 -48.10
N ASN A 278 -21.84 8.16 -48.36
CA ASN A 278 -21.22 8.98 -47.34
C ASN A 278 -22.24 9.99 -46.81
N LEU A 279 -22.59 9.90 -45.52
CA LEU A 279 -23.52 10.83 -44.88
C LEU A 279 -22.81 12.05 -44.26
N GLY A 280 -21.49 12.13 -44.40
CA GLY A 280 -20.68 13.21 -43.87
C GLY A 280 -20.28 13.00 -42.40
N CYS A 281 -19.71 14.05 -41.82
CA CYS A 281 -19.35 14.08 -40.40
C CYS A 281 -20.60 14.09 -39.53
N ILE A 282 -20.58 13.39 -38.40
CA ILE A 282 -21.73 13.35 -37.48
C ILE A 282 -22.07 14.75 -36.96
N SER A 283 -21.03 15.51 -36.59
CA SER A 283 -21.11 16.93 -36.26
C SER A 283 -19.77 17.60 -36.57
N PRO A 284 -19.73 18.94 -36.76
CA PRO A 284 -18.46 19.65 -36.92
C PRO A 284 -17.54 19.43 -35.71
N GLY A 285 -16.31 18.98 -35.94
CA GLY A 285 -15.32 18.72 -34.90
C GLY A 285 -15.49 17.39 -34.15
N SER A 286 -16.39 16.49 -34.58
CA SER A 286 -16.55 15.18 -33.94
C SER A 286 -15.35 14.25 -34.15
N GLY A 287 -14.59 14.46 -35.23
CA GLY A 287 -13.61 13.49 -35.70
C GLY A 287 -14.23 12.16 -36.14
N GLN A 288 -15.55 12.12 -36.39
CA GLN A 288 -16.29 10.90 -36.73
C GLN A 288 -17.17 11.11 -37.97
N ARG A 289 -17.11 10.14 -38.88
CA ARG A 289 -17.92 10.10 -40.10
C ARG A 289 -18.95 8.99 -40.04
N ARG A 290 -20.12 9.26 -40.61
CA ARG A 290 -21.20 8.27 -40.78
C ARG A 290 -21.33 7.87 -42.24
N ILE A 291 -21.50 6.57 -42.48
CA ILE A 291 -21.79 6.05 -43.80
C ILE A 291 -22.99 5.11 -43.79
N GLU A 292 -23.58 4.89 -44.96
CA GLU A 292 -24.76 4.07 -45.19
C GLU A 292 -24.53 3.12 -46.35
N HIS A 293 -24.91 1.85 -46.18
CA HIS A 293 -24.99 0.87 -47.26
C HIS A 293 -26.36 0.21 -47.25
N TYR A 294 -26.81 -0.21 -48.42
CA TYR A 294 -28.00 -1.04 -48.61
C TYR A 294 -27.62 -2.52 -48.53
N LEU A 295 -28.39 -3.32 -47.81
CA LEU A 295 -28.21 -4.76 -47.72
C LEU A 295 -28.96 -5.45 -48.87
N GLU A 296 -28.22 -6.08 -49.78
CA GLU A 296 -28.74 -6.81 -50.93
C GLU A 296 -28.69 -8.32 -50.66
N HIS A 297 -29.53 -9.07 -51.40
CA HIS A 297 -29.62 -10.53 -51.29
C HIS A 297 -30.05 -11.03 -49.90
N LEU A 298 -30.92 -10.26 -49.23
CA LEU A 298 -31.56 -10.71 -48.01
C LEU A 298 -32.61 -11.79 -48.36
N PRO A 299 -32.51 -13.02 -47.80
CA PRO A 299 -33.46 -14.08 -48.10
C PRO A 299 -34.90 -13.70 -47.71
N SER A 300 -35.88 -14.13 -48.51
CA SER A 300 -37.28 -13.82 -48.26
C SER A 300 -37.74 -14.42 -46.92
N GLY A 301 -38.27 -13.57 -46.03
CA GLY A 301 -38.75 -13.97 -44.71
C GLY A 301 -37.67 -14.09 -43.63
N ALA A 302 -36.39 -13.86 -43.96
CA ALA A 302 -35.32 -13.83 -42.98
C ALA A 302 -35.42 -12.63 -42.03
N ASP A 303 -34.85 -12.76 -40.83
CA ASP A 303 -34.73 -11.63 -39.91
C ASP A 303 -33.64 -10.67 -40.42
N TRP A 304 -34.09 -9.56 -41.00
CA TRP A 304 -33.20 -8.52 -41.51
C TRP A 304 -32.27 -7.94 -40.45
N LYS A 305 -32.64 -7.98 -39.16
CA LYS A 305 -31.78 -7.48 -38.07
C LYS A 305 -30.59 -8.39 -37.86
N GLU A 306 -30.81 -9.70 -37.81
CA GLU A 306 -29.76 -10.71 -37.66
C GLU A 306 -28.76 -10.64 -38.83
N PHE A 307 -29.28 -10.57 -40.06
CA PHE A 307 -28.43 -10.40 -41.24
C PHE A 307 -27.65 -9.09 -41.22
N CYS A 308 -28.29 -8.01 -40.79
CA CYS A 308 -27.66 -6.70 -40.72
C CYS A 308 -26.54 -6.64 -39.64
N ALA A 309 -26.66 -7.43 -38.56
CA ALA A 309 -25.65 -7.55 -37.51
C ALA A 309 -24.52 -8.53 -37.85
N THR A 310 -24.72 -9.46 -38.78
CA THR A 310 -23.77 -10.55 -39.08
C THR A 310 -23.17 -10.49 -40.48
N THR A 311 -23.69 -9.63 -41.37
CA THR A 311 -23.15 -9.49 -42.72
C THR A 311 -21.89 -8.62 -42.71
N PRO A 312 -20.72 -9.16 -43.08
CA PRO A 312 -19.48 -8.42 -43.01
C PRO A 312 -19.43 -7.32 -44.06
N ALA A 313 -18.85 -6.18 -43.69
CA ALA A 313 -18.59 -5.05 -44.57
C ALA A 313 -17.10 -4.74 -44.60
N SER A 314 -16.55 -4.47 -45.78
CA SER A 314 -15.17 -4.02 -45.93
C SER A 314 -15.12 -2.79 -46.82
N PHE A 315 -14.69 -1.66 -46.27
CA PHE A 315 -14.54 -0.39 -46.99
C PHE A 315 -13.48 0.48 -46.31
N LEU A 316 -12.82 1.36 -47.07
CA LEU A 316 -11.78 2.26 -46.57
C LEU A 316 -10.64 1.54 -45.81
N GLY A 317 -10.34 0.29 -46.17
CA GLY A 317 -9.32 -0.53 -45.49
C GLY A 317 -9.73 -1.06 -44.12
N MET A 318 -10.98 -0.85 -43.69
CA MET A 318 -11.54 -1.40 -42.45
C MET A 318 -12.43 -2.60 -42.75
N HIS A 319 -12.53 -3.51 -41.77
CA HIS A 319 -13.40 -4.69 -41.82
C HIS A 319 -14.33 -4.69 -40.60
N PHE A 320 -15.62 -4.90 -40.85
CA PHE A 320 -16.66 -4.95 -39.85
C PHE A 320 -17.41 -6.27 -39.98
N MET A 321 -17.72 -6.93 -38.86
CA MET A 321 -18.49 -8.19 -38.85
C MET A 321 -19.97 -7.97 -39.21
N GLY A 322 -20.46 -6.75 -39.05
CA GLY A 322 -21.85 -6.35 -39.23
C GLY A 322 -21.96 -4.84 -39.29
N SER A 323 -23.17 -4.33 -39.47
CA SER A 323 -23.42 -2.91 -39.28
C SER A 323 -23.67 -2.55 -37.81
N GLU A 324 -23.31 -1.33 -37.44
CA GLU A 324 -23.48 -0.84 -36.07
C GLU A 324 -24.95 -0.47 -35.81
N PHE A 325 -25.62 0.09 -36.82
CA PHE A 325 -27.05 0.40 -36.76
C PHE A 325 -27.77 -0.06 -38.02
N CYS A 326 -28.96 -0.62 -37.83
CA CYS A 326 -29.78 -1.21 -38.89
C CYS A 326 -31.16 -0.57 -38.91
N PHE A 327 -31.68 -0.27 -40.10
CA PHE A 327 -33.07 0.17 -40.26
C PHE A 327 -33.64 -0.26 -41.62
N GLN A 328 -34.97 -0.28 -41.70
CA GLN A 328 -35.68 -0.51 -42.96
C GLN A 328 -36.27 0.78 -43.51
N ASN A 329 -36.14 0.98 -44.82
CA ASN A 329 -36.72 2.12 -45.53
C ASN A 329 -37.23 1.69 -46.91
N LYS A 330 -38.52 1.95 -47.20
CA LYS A 330 -39.20 1.54 -48.44
C LYS A 330 -39.02 0.05 -48.80
N GLY A 331 -39.03 -0.83 -47.80
CA GLY A 331 -38.85 -2.28 -47.97
C GLY A 331 -37.39 -2.73 -48.17
N GLY A 332 -36.44 -1.80 -48.17
CA GLY A 332 -35.01 -2.10 -48.17
C GLY A 332 -34.42 -2.09 -46.77
N THR A 333 -33.37 -2.88 -46.53
CA THR A 333 -32.60 -2.87 -45.28
C THR A 333 -31.31 -2.08 -45.49
N TYR A 334 -30.96 -1.21 -44.54
CA TYR A 334 -29.78 -0.36 -44.60
C TYR A 334 -28.98 -0.50 -43.31
N GLY A 335 -27.67 -0.57 -43.46
CA GLY A 335 -26.69 -0.62 -42.38
C GLY A 335 -25.92 0.70 -42.33
N HIS A 336 -25.65 1.18 -41.13
CA HIS A 336 -24.83 2.35 -40.86
C HIS A 336 -23.60 1.97 -40.04
N TRP A 337 -22.51 2.69 -40.30
CA TRP A 337 -21.27 2.62 -39.53
C TRP A 337 -20.83 4.02 -39.16
N VAL A 338 -20.33 4.15 -37.93
CA VAL A 338 -19.59 5.32 -37.48
C VAL A 338 -18.14 4.92 -37.29
N PHE A 339 -17.23 5.71 -37.85
CA PHE A 339 -15.79 5.50 -37.66
C PHE A 339 -15.06 6.83 -37.59
N ASP A 340 -13.85 6.76 -37.03
CA ASP A 340 -13.01 7.93 -36.84
C ASP A 340 -12.43 8.40 -38.18
N ASP A 341 -12.56 9.70 -38.45
CA ASP A 341 -12.07 10.36 -39.66
C ASP A 341 -11.51 11.74 -39.30
N GLU A 342 -10.22 11.93 -39.53
CA GLU A 342 -9.51 13.18 -39.22
C GLU A 342 -10.03 14.38 -40.02
N SER A 343 -10.64 14.14 -41.18
CA SER A 343 -11.28 15.21 -41.96
C SER A 343 -12.52 15.81 -41.29
N CYS A 344 -13.02 15.17 -40.22
CA CYS A 344 -14.16 15.61 -39.43
C CYS A 344 -13.78 16.32 -38.11
N LYS A 345 -12.48 16.58 -37.87
CA LYS A 345 -11.97 17.29 -36.69
C LYS A 345 -12.02 18.81 -36.84
#